data_AF-A0A3D5JAM1-F1
#
_entry.id   AF-A0A3D5JAM1-F1
#
_cell.length_a   1.000
_cell.length_b   1.000
_cell.length_c   1.000
_cell.angle_alpha   90.00
_cell.angle_beta   90.00
_cell.angle_gamma   90.00
#
_symmetry.space_group_name_H-M   'P 1'
#
loop_
_entity.id
_entity.type
_entity.pdbx_description
1 polymer ?
#
loop_
_entity_poly.entity_id
_entity_poly.type
_entity_poly.pdbx_seq_one_letter_code
_entity_poly.pdbx_strand_id
1 'polypeptide(L)'
;MKWSWLVSVGMLCTIVFDTTHAMSLKEYAEKPFGSVLMLRHALASGFGDPSNFQLGDCSTQRVLDEVGQEQSRQIGNAFRNVDL
;
A
#
# COMPACT_ATOMS: atom_id res chain seq x y z
N MET A 1 51.04 30.47 4.02
CA MET A 1 49.84 30.30 4.87
C MET A 1 48.59 30.47 3.99
N LYS A 2 48.12 29.39 3.36
CA LYS A 2 46.86 29.35 2.62
C LYS A 2 46.24 27.96 2.84
N TRP A 3 45.79 27.73 4.07
CA TRP A 3 45.00 26.55 4.42
C TRP A 3 43.54 27.01 4.56
N SER A 4 42.91 27.24 3.42
CA SER A 4 41.49 27.56 3.30
C SER A 4 41.19 27.52 1.82
N TRP A 5 40.55 26.44 1.36
CA TRP A 5 39.72 26.35 0.14
C TRP A 5 39.41 24.89 -0.27
N LEU A 6 39.45 23.92 0.64
CA LEU A 6 39.06 22.53 0.33
C LEU A 6 38.11 21.93 1.38
N VAL A 7 37.09 22.67 1.81
CA VAL A 7 35.96 22.10 2.60
C VAL A 7 34.59 22.33 1.94
N SER A 8 34.49 23.16 0.90
CA SER A 8 33.20 23.63 0.39
C SER A 8 32.59 22.81 -0.75
N VAL A 9 32.78 21.48 -0.79
CA VAL A 9 32.09 20.59 -1.75
C VAL A 9 31.28 19.49 -1.03
N GLY A 10 31.27 19.47 0.30
CA GLY A 10 30.71 18.35 1.07
C GLY A 10 29.23 18.38 1.42
N MET A 11 28.42 19.38 1.03
CA MET A 11 27.11 19.55 1.67
C MET A 11 26.04 20.15 0.75
N LEU A 12 25.79 19.52 -0.40
CA LEU A 12 24.55 19.77 -1.14
C LEU A 12 23.98 18.49 -1.75
N CYS A 13 24.02 17.40 -0.98
CA CYS A 13 23.07 16.32 -1.15
C CYS A 13 22.00 16.52 -0.07
N THR A 14 21.07 17.44 -0.33
CA THR A 14 19.81 17.49 0.43
C THR A 14 19.07 16.21 0.07
N ILE A 15 19.29 15.17 0.86
CA ILE A 15 18.44 14.00 0.87
C ILE A 15 17.04 14.54 1.24
N VAL A 16 16.16 14.64 0.26
CA VAL A 16 14.74 14.86 0.51
C VAL A 16 14.26 13.55 1.11
N PHE A 17 14.28 13.47 2.43
CA PHE A 17 13.57 12.42 3.14
C PHE A 17 12.10 12.74 2.97
N ASP A 18 11.44 12.10 2.00
CA ASP A 18 9.98 12.06 1.99
C ASP A 18 9.54 11.34 3.26
N THR A 19 9.08 12.12 4.24
CA THR A 19 8.48 11.58 5.45
C THR A 19 7.12 11.03 5.05
N THR A 20 6.98 9.70 5.07
CA THR A 20 5.67 9.06 4.90
C THR A 20 4.78 9.48 6.07
N HIS A 21 3.85 10.41 5.82
CA HIS A 21 2.86 10.83 6.80
C HIS A 21 1.69 9.85 6.79
N ALA A 22 1.50 9.13 7.90
CA ALA A 22 0.23 8.45 8.14
C ALA A 22 -0.84 9.52 8.40
N MET A 23 -1.97 9.43 7.69
CA MET A 23 -3.13 10.29 7.88
C MET A 23 -4.30 9.45 8.38
N SER A 24 -4.97 9.90 9.43
CA SER A 24 -6.20 9.29 9.91
C SER A 24 -7.38 9.66 9.01
N LEU A 25 -8.44 8.85 9.01
CA LEU A 25 -9.68 9.18 8.30
C LEU A 25 -10.30 10.50 8.79
N LYS A 26 -10.09 10.86 10.06
CA LYS A 26 -10.56 12.12 10.62
C LYS A 26 -9.83 13.32 10.01
N GLU A 27 -8.50 13.24 9.89
CA GLU A 27 -7.70 14.29 9.25
C GLU A 27 -8.02 14.40 7.76
N TYR A 28 -8.22 13.27 7.06
CA TYR A 28 -8.65 13.28 5.66
C TYR A 28 -10.02 13.95 5.47
N ALA A 29 -10.98 13.69 6.37
CA ALA A 29 -12.32 14.24 6.30
C ALA A 29 -12.37 15.78 6.41
N GLU A 30 -11.36 16.41 7.04
CA GLU A 30 -11.27 17.87 7.12
C GLU A 30 -10.91 18.51 5.77
N LYS A 31 -10.09 17.84 4.95
CA LYS A 31 -9.62 18.31 3.65
C LYS A 31 -9.47 17.13 2.67
N PRO A 32 -10.58 16.58 2.14
CA PRO A 32 -10.51 15.44 1.26
C PRO A 32 -9.85 15.81 -0.08
N PHE A 33 -9.09 14.87 -0.65
CA PHE A 33 -8.49 14.99 -1.97
C PHE A 33 -8.52 13.63 -2.67
N GLY A 34 -9.00 13.60 -3.91
CA GLY A 34 -9.23 12.35 -4.63
C GLY A 34 -10.38 11.52 -4.03
N SER A 35 -10.42 10.24 -4.40
CA SER A 35 -11.48 9.29 -4.05
C SER A 35 -10.91 8.19 -3.14
N VAL A 36 -11.61 7.91 -2.03
CA VAL A 36 -11.27 6.80 -1.12
C VAL A 36 -12.21 5.63 -1.37
N LEU A 37 -11.63 4.49 -1.70
CA LEU A 37 -12.36 3.26 -1.95
C LEU A 37 -11.96 2.20 -0.92
N MET A 38 -12.91 1.80 -0.07
CA MET A 38 -12.72 0.68 0.86
C MET A 38 -13.35 -0.58 0.28
N LEU A 39 -12.54 -1.62 0.09
CA LEU A 39 -12.99 -2.90 -0.46
C LEU A 39 -12.73 -4.01 0.54
N ARG A 40 -13.75 -4.85 0.75
CA ARG A 40 -13.52 -6.16 1.37
C ARG A 40 -12.88 -7.08 0.34
N HIS A 41 -12.00 -7.97 0.78
CA HIS A 41 -11.50 -9.05 -0.06
C HIS A 41 -12.66 -9.91 -0.60
N ALA A 42 -12.47 -10.53 -1.77
CA ALA A 42 -13.43 -11.46 -2.36
C ALA A 42 -13.49 -12.79 -1.59
N LEU A 43 -14.32 -13.73 -2.04
CA LEU A 43 -14.52 -14.98 -1.31
C LEU A 43 -13.20 -15.74 -1.07
N ALA A 44 -12.99 -16.14 0.18
CA ALA A 44 -11.91 -17.03 0.60
C ALA A 44 -12.53 -18.00 1.59
N SER A 45 -12.63 -19.27 1.20
CA SER A 45 -13.28 -20.31 1.97
C SER A 45 -12.65 -20.51 3.36
N GLY A 46 -13.46 -20.99 4.31
CA GLY A 46 -13.04 -21.17 5.70
C GLY A 46 -13.09 -19.89 6.54
N PHE A 47 -12.53 -19.96 7.74
CA PHE A 47 -12.48 -18.86 8.71
C PHE A 47 -11.13 -18.82 9.42
N GLY A 48 -10.59 -17.62 9.61
CA GLY A 48 -9.26 -17.43 10.21
C GLY A 48 -8.13 -17.91 9.32
N ASP A 49 -6.91 -17.90 9.85
CA ASP A 49 -5.75 -18.47 9.18
C ASP A 49 -5.66 -19.99 9.44
N PRO A 50 -5.11 -20.77 8.49
CA PRO A 50 -4.92 -22.20 8.69
C PRO A 50 -4.01 -22.51 9.88
N SER A 51 -4.17 -23.67 10.51
CA SER A 51 -3.38 -24.07 11.69
C SER A 51 -1.88 -24.19 11.41
N ASN A 52 -1.50 -24.39 10.14
CA ASN A 52 -0.13 -24.47 9.66
C ASN A 52 0.38 -23.16 9.04
N PHE A 53 -0.29 -22.03 9.30
CA PHE A 53 0.12 -20.71 8.80
C PHE A 53 1.58 -20.40 9.15
N GLN A 54 2.36 -20.05 8.14
CA GLN A 54 3.76 -19.65 8.26
C GLN A 54 3.97 -18.29 7.59
N LEU A 55 4.49 -17.34 8.36
CA LEU A 55 4.83 -16.03 7.85
C LEU A 55 5.93 -16.18 6.77
N GLY A 56 5.66 -15.65 5.57
CA GLY A 56 6.56 -15.75 4.41
C GLY A 56 6.29 -16.93 3.47
N ASP A 57 5.41 -17.87 3.83
CA ASP A 57 4.96 -18.94 2.93
C ASP A 57 3.48 -18.78 2.58
N CYS A 58 3.21 -18.18 1.43
CA CYS A 58 1.86 -17.92 0.94
C CYS A 58 1.03 -19.20 0.73
N SER A 59 1.66 -20.37 0.54
CA SER A 59 0.94 -21.63 0.32
C SER A 59 0.21 -22.12 1.58
N THR A 60 0.62 -21.63 2.75
CA THR A 60 0.02 -21.97 4.05
C THR A 60 -1.04 -20.97 4.51
N GLN A 61 -1.32 -19.92 3.73
CA GLN A 61 -2.23 -18.85 4.10
C GLN A 61 -3.63 -19.09 3.53
N ARG A 62 -4.66 -18.48 4.14
CA ARG A 62 -6.01 -18.53 3.59
C ARG A 62 -6.11 -17.56 2.41
N VAL A 63 -6.03 -18.12 1.20
CA VAL A 63 -6.13 -17.38 -0.06
C VAL A 63 -7.55 -17.40 -0.63
N LEU A 64 -7.79 -16.63 -1.70
CA LEU A 64 -9.04 -16.65 -2.44
C LEU A 64 -9.27 -18.01 -3.09
N ASP A 65 -10.50 -18.52 -3.03
CA ASP A 65 -10.90 -19.68 -3.82
C ASP A 65 -11.18 -19.28 -5.28
N GLU A 66 -11.51 -20.26 -6.13
CA GLU A 66 -11.77 -20.03 -7.54
C GLU A 66 -12.88 -18.99 -7.77
N VAL A 67 -13.94 -19.03 -6.94
CA VAL A 67 -15.06 -18.08 -6.99
C VAL A 67 -14.58 -16.69 -6.60
N GLY A 68 -13.80 -16.56 -5.52
CA GLY A 68 -13.24 -15.29 -5.08
C GLY A 68 -12.26 -14.68 -6.07
N GLN A 69 -11.48 -15.51 -6.77
CA GLN A 69 -10.60 -15.04 -7.84
C GLN A 69 -11.42 -14.48 -9.01
N GLU A 70 -12.49 -15.15 -9.40
CA GLU A 70 -13.38 -14.65 -10.46
C GLU A 70 -14.10 -13.36 -10.06
N GLN A 71 -14.63 -13.30 -8.83
CA GLN A 71 -15.18 -12.06 -8.26
C GLN A 71 -14.18 -10.90 -8.32
N SER A 72 -12.91 -11.15 -7.95
CA SER A 72 -11.86 -10.14 -7.99
C SER A 72 -11.59 -9.64 -9.42
N ARG A 73 -11.60 -10.54 -10.41
CA ARG A 73 -11.48 -10.17 -11.83
C ARG A 73 -12.65 -9.31 -12.30
N GLN A 74 -13.88 -9.68 -11.93
CA GLN A 74 -15.07 -8.92 -12.28
C GLN A 74 -15.08 -7.53 -11.66
N ILE A 75 -14.71 -7.40 -10.38
CA ILE A 75 -14.57 -6.10 -9.70
C ILE A 75 -13.52 -5.24 -10.40
N GLY A 76 -12.36 -5.81 -10.73
CA GLY A 76 -11.32 -5.09 -11.48
C GLY A 76 -11.76 -4.67 -12.90
N ASN A 77 -12.54 -5.51 -13.59
CA ASN A 77 -13.15 -5.16 -14.88
C ASN A 77 -14.15 -4.01 -14.74
N ALA A 78 -14.97 -4.02 -13.69
CA ALA A 78 -15.91 -2.94 -13.42
C ALA A 78 -15.17 -1.62 -13.21
N PHE A 79 -14.13 -1.60 -12.34
CA PHE A 79 -13.39 -0.37 -12.03
C PHE A 79 -12.64 0.26 -13.20
N ARG A 80 -12.20 -0.52 -14.19
CA ARG A 80 -11.57 0.04 -15.39
C ARG A 80 -12.46 1.02 -16.16
N ASN A 81 -13.77 0.90 -16.00
CA ASN A 81 -14.76 1.73 -16.71
C ASN A 81 -15.45 2.74 -15.79
N VAL A 82 -15.02 2.87 -14.53
CA VAL A 82 -15.56 3.88 -13.61
C VAL A 82 -14.63 5.09 -13.64
N ASP A 83 -15.20 6.27 -13.90
CA ASP A 83 -14.53 7.55 -13.70
C ASP A 83 -14.62 7.89 -12.20
N LEU A 84 -13.55 7.58 -11.45
CA LEU A 84 -13.44 7.73 -9.99
C LEU A 84 -12.58 8.92 -9.59
#